data_AF-A0A6B3HNW7-F1
#
_entry.id   AF-A0A6B3HNW7-F1
#
_cell.length_a   1.000
_cell.length_b   1.000
_cell.length_c   1.000
_cell.angle_alpha   90.00
_cell.angle_beta   90.00
_cell.angle_gamma   90.00
#
_symmetry.space_group_name_H-M   'P 1'
#
loop_
_entity.id
_entity.type
_entity.pdbx_description
1 polymer ?
#
loop_
_entity_poly.entity_id
_entity_poly.type
_entity_poly.pdbx_seq_one_letter_code
_entity_poly.pdbx_strand_id
1 'polypeptide(L)'
;PRPPLAGALGIDDHRKVVLYAPTFRGGPMGGKQARRRLLLDVREFAERFGDTYTLLVRAHYLETARLPVCPPGTVIDVSRHHDVSEILALADVLVTDYSSI
;
A
#
# COMPACT_ATOMS: atom_id res chain seq x y z
N PRO A 1 -19.00 2.03 -11.38
CA PRO A 1 -18.99 2.68 -10.04
C PRO A 1 -17.91 2.01 -9.20
N ARG A 2 -17.21 2.75 -8.33
CA ARG A 2 -16.19 2.17 -7.47
C ARG A 2 -16.79 1.25 -6.39
N PRO A 3 -16.05 0.24 -5.92
CA PRO A 3 -16.48 -0.57 -4.78
C PRO A 3 -16.71 0.28 -3.52
N PRO A 4 -17.61 -0.14 -2.60
CA PRO A 4 -17.90 0.59 -1.36
C PRO A 4 -16.66 0.90 -0.51
N LEU A 5 -15.63 0.04 -0.58
CA LEU A 5 -14.36 0.21 0.11
C LEU A 5 -13.67 1.54 -0.24
N ALA A 6 -13.82 2.04 -1.47
CA ALA A 6 -13.24 3.33 -1.88
C ALA A 6 -13.70 4.49 -1.00
N GLY A 7 -15.02 4.54 -0.71
CA GLY A 7 -15.61 5.57 0.14
C GLY A 7 -15.18 5.42 1.60
N ALA A 8 -15.10 4.19 2.09
CA ALA A 8 -14.61 3.91 3.46
C ALA A 8 -13.15 4.32 3.67
N LEU A 9 -12.33 4.25 2.60
CA LEU A 9 -10.93 4.67 2.60
C LEU A 9 -10.74 6.16 2.22
N GLY A 10 -11.81 6.89 1.90
CA GLY A 10 -11.73 8.31 1.52
C GLY A 10 -11.00 8.58 0.21
N ILE A 11 -11.16 7.69 -0.78
CA ILE A 11 -10.50 7.82 -2.09
C ILE A 11 -11.41 8.55 -3.06
N ASP A 12 -10.98 9.73 -3.52
CA ASP A 12 -11.71 10.51 -4.51
C ASP A 12 -11.85 9.79 -5.86
N ASP A 13 -13.03 9.88 -6.48
CA ASP A 13 -13.40 9.15 -7.71
C ASP A 13 -12.49 9.38 -8.91
N HIS A 14 -11.83 10.55 -8.98
CA HIS A 14 -10.96 10.91 -10.11
C HIS A 14 -9.57 10.27 -10.05
N ARG A 15 -9.15 9.78 -8.88
CA ARG A 15 -7.82 9.17 -8.71
C ARG A 15 -7.78 7.77 -9.33
N LYS A 16 -6.60 7.23 -9.63
CA LYS A 16 -6.41 5.79 -9.88
C LYS A 16 -5.81 5.12 -8.65
N VAL A 17 -6.16 3.86 -8.38
CA VAL A 17 -5.72 3.12 -7.21
C VAL A 17 -4.60 2.16 -7.57
N VAL A 18 -3.44 2.32 -6.94
CA VAL A 18 -2.31 1.40 -7.04
C VAL A 18 -2.21 0.61 -5.75
N LEU A 19 -2.30 -0.71 -5.82
CA LEU A 19 -2.00 -1.59 -4.69
C LEU A 19 -0.53 -2.02 -4.76
N TYR A 20 0.24 -1.65 -3.74
CA TYR A 20 1.59 -2.16 -3.51
C TYR A 20 1.56 -3.24 -2.42
N ALA A 21 1.78 -4.48 -2.82
CA ALA A 21 1.70 -5.67 -1.96
C ALA A 21 2.94 -6.58 -2.15
N PRO A 22 4.12 -6.17 -1.64
CA PRO A 22 5.33 -6.98 -1.72
C PRO A 22 5.31 -8.15 -0.74
N THR A 23 6.03 -9.23 -1.06
CA THR A 23 6.29 -10.33 -0.13
C THR A 23 7.21 -9.90 1.01
N PHE A 24 6.99 -10.49 2.19
CA PHE A 24 7.90 -10.34 3.33
C PHE A 24 9.23 -11.03 3.04
N ARG A 25 10.35 -10.32 3.18
CA ARG A 25 11.66 -10.86 2.78
C ARG A 25 12.54 -11.40 3.90
N GLY A 26 12.13 -11.36 5.17
CA GLY A 26 12.89 -11.92 6.32
C GLY A 26 14.36 -11.45 6.50
N GLY A 27 14.71 -10.86 7.65
CA GLY A 27 16.12 -10.66 8.04
C GLY A 27 16.70 -11.90 8.73
N PRO A 28 18.02 -12.16 8.68
CA PRO A 28 18.62 -13.21 9.49
C PRO A 28 18.26 -13.00 10.96
N MET A 29 17.79 -14.07 11.63
CA MET A 29 17.46 -14.03 13.05
C MET A 29 18.69 -13.61 13.86
N GLY A 30 18.60 -12.49 14.58
CA GLY A 30 19.66 -12.03 15.51
C GLY A 30 20.32 -10.70 15.16
N GLY A 31 20.10 -10.13 13.97
CA GLY A 31 20.60 -8.79 13.63
C GLY A 31 19.64 -7.69 14.10
N LYS A 32 20.11 -6.78 14.97
CA LYS A 32 19.41 -5.53 15.35
C LYS A 32 19.22 -4.60 14.13
N GLN A 33 18.39 -4.96 13.16
CA GLN A 33 18.05 -4.08 12.02
C GLN A 33 16.86 -4.56 11.16
N ALA A 34 15.91 -5.34 11.71
CA ALA A 34 14.68 -5.71 10.99
C ALA A 34 13.65 -4.56 10.87
N ARG A 35 14.07 -3.29 10.89
CA ARG A 35 13.24 -2.16 10.45
C ARG A 35 13.45 -2.00 8.94
N ARG A 36 12.85 -2.88 8.16
CA ARG A 36 12.97 -2.83 6.70
C ARG A 36 12.08 -1.72 6.15
N ARG A 37 12.70 -0.84 5.35
CA ARG A 37 12.03 0.18 4.56
C ARG A 37 11.32 -0.53 3.40
N LEU A 38 10.16 -0.03 3.00
CA LEU A 38 9.50 -0.46 1.76
C LEU A 38 10.49 -0.32 0.60
N LEU A 39 10.48 -1.25 -0.36
CA LEU A 39 11.36 -1.18 -1.53
C LEU A 39 10.99 0.00 -2.43
N LEU A 40 9.70 0.31 -2.48
CA LEU A 40 9.17 1.50 -3.14
C LEU A 40 9.37 2.73 -2.24
N ASP A 41 9.92 3.80 -2.80
CA ASP A 41 9.97 5.09 -2.11
C ASP A 41 8.58 5.74 -2.15
N VAL A 42 7.84 5.59 -1.05
CA VAL A 42 6.47 6.07 -0.92
C VAL A 42 6.41 7.60 -0.97
N ARG A 43 7.45 8.30 -0.52
CA ARG A 43 7.48 9.76 -0.58
C ARG A 43 7.60 10.20 -2.04
N GLU A 44 8.52 9.60 -2.78
CA GLU A 44 8.68 9.91 -4.21
C GLU A 44 7.40 9.60 -4.98
N PHE A 45 6.72 8.49 -4.68
CA PHE A 45 5.41 8.18 -5.28
C PHE A 45 4.39 9.28 -4.98
N ALA A 46 4.25 9.67 -3.71
CA ALA A 46 3.28 10.68 -3.30
C ALA A 46 3.56 12.03 -3.94
N GLU A 47 4.83 12.44 -4.05
CA GLU A 47 5.23 13.70 -4.70
C GLU A 47 4.97 13.69 -6.20
N ARG A 48 5.18 12.56 -6.88
CA ARG A 48 5.06 12.47 -8.35
C ARG A 48 3.66 12.17 -8.85
N PHE A 49 2.90 11.38 -8.10
CA PHE A 49 1.63 10.81 -8.55
C PHE A 49 0.45 11.16 -7.64
N GLY A 50 0.70 11.76 -6.47
CA GLY A 50 -0.34 11.95 -5.45
C GLY A 50 -1.56 12.74 -5.91
N ASP A 51 -1.45 13.65 -6.88
CA ASP A 51 -2.60 14.41 -7.36
C ASP A 51 -3.60 13.56 -8.16
N THR A 52 -3.16 12.44 -8.73
CA THR A 52 -3.98 11.61 -9.63
C THR A 52 -4.03 10.14 -9.23
N TYR A 53 -3.21 9.71 -8.26
CA TYR A 53 -3.15 8.33 -7.79
C TYR A 53 -3.22 8.24 -6.27
N THR A 54 -3.86 7.18 -5.79
CA THR A 54 -3.80 6.70 -4.41
C THR A 54 -2.94 5.45 -4.35
N LEU A 55 -1.97 5.41 -3.45
CA LEU A 55 -1.19 4.22 -3.14
C LEU A 55 -1.78 3.49 -1.94
N LEU A 56 -2.31 2.30 -2.15
CA LEU A 56 -2.62 1.36 -1.08
C LEU A 56 -1.37 0.54 -0.77
N VAL A 57 -0.90 0.56 0.47
CA VAL A 57 0.24 -0.22 0.92
C VAL A 57 -0.25 -1.40 1.75
N ARG A 58 0.06 -2.63 1.32
CA ARG A 58 -0.21 -3.86 2.05
C ARG A 58 1.10 -4.55 2.40
N ALA A 59 1.76 -4.06 3.45
CA ALA A 59 2.93 -4.70 4.04
C ALA A 59 2.53 -5.88 4.96
N HIS A 60 3.45 -6.81 5.16
CA HIS A 60 3.27 -7.93 6.09
C HIS A 60 3.22 -7.42 7.55
N TYR A 61 2.45 -8.05 8.45
CA TYR A 61 2.26 -7.57 9.84
C TYR A 61 3.56 -7.50 10.67
N LEU A 62 4.58 -8.27 10.30
CA LEU A 62 5.92 -8.21 10.91
C LEU A 62 6.74 -6.99 10.44
N GLU A 63 6.31 -6.32 9.38
CA GLU A 63 6.87 -5.07 8.89
C GLU A 63 5.96 -3.92 9.31
N THR A 64 6.47 -3.02 10.14
CA THR A 64 5.79 -1.74 10.35
C THR A 64 6.15 -0.83 9.17
N ALA A 65 5.25 -0.70 8.20
CA ALA A 65 5.38 0.30 7.16
C ALA A 65 5.31 1.70 7.79
N ARG A 66 6.47 2.38 7.91
CA ARG A 66 6.47 3.80 8.24
C ARG A 66 6.12 4.58 6.98
N LEU A 67 4.84 4.89 6.82
CA LEU A 67 4.38 5.74 5.73
C LEU A 67 4.74 7.21 6.01
N PRO A 68 5.10 7.99 4.98
CA PRO A 68 5.28 9.43 5.12
C PRO A 68 3.94 10.10 5.48
N VAL A 69 4.03 11.28 6.10
CA VAL A 69 2.87 12.17 6.24
C VAL A 69 2.54 12.73 4.86
N CYS A 70 1.33 12.44 4.39
CA CYS A 70 0.82 12.88 3.09
C CYS A 70 -0.60 13.43 3.26
N PRO A 71 -1.12 14.20 2.28
CA PRO A 71 -2.53 14.52 2.24
C PRO A 71 -3.41 13.26 2.35
N PRO A 72 -4.60 13.35 2.97
CA PRO A 72 -5.53 12.23 3.08
C PRO A 72 -5.81 11.57 1.73
N GLY A 73 -5.91 10.24 1.74
CA GLY A 73 -6.19 9.45 0.55
C GLY A 73 -5.00 9.28 -0.42
N THR A 74 -3.87 9.99 -0.24
CA THR A 74 -2.72 9.85 -1.16
C THR A 74 -1.97 8.54 -0.94
N VAL A 75 -1.74 8.18 0.31
CA VAL A 75 -1.13 6.90 0.72
C VAL A 75 -1.94 6.34 1.87
N ILE A 76 -2.36 5.08 1.76
CA ILE A 76 -3.23 4.42 2.74
C ILE A 76 -2.63 3.06 3.11
N ASP A 77 -2.45 2.82 4.41
CA ASP A 77 -2.08 1.50 4.92
C ASP A 77 -3.33 0.60 4.94
N VAL A 78 -3.30 -0.48 4.16
CA VAL A 78 -4.35 -1.51 4.12
C VAL A 78 -3.84 -2.87 4.61
N SER A 79 -2.68 -2.91 5.27
CA SER A 79 -2.11 -4.13 5.86
C SER A 79 -3.03 -4.84 6.84
N ARG A 80 -3.90 -4.09 7.52
CA ARG A 80 -4.84 -4.62 8.52
C ARG A 80 -6.22 -4.96 7.94
N HIS A 81 -6.46 -4.68 6.66
CA HIS A 81 -7.73 -5.01 6.02
C HIS A 81 -7.80 -6.51 5.76
N HIS A 82 -8.84 -7.17 6.30
CA HIS A 82 -8.90 -8.63 6.36
C HIS A 82 -9.10 -9.26 4.97
N ASP A 83 -10.09 -8.78 4.20
CA ASP A 83 -10.42 -9.35 2.91
C ASP A 83 -9.58 -8.73 1.79
N VAL A 84 -8.65 -9.52 1.24
CA VAL A 84 -7.78 -9.08 0.15
C VAL A 84 -8.53 -8.90 -1.17
N SER A 85 -9.63 -9.62 -1.37
CA SER A 85 -10.42 -9.58 -2.61
C SER A 85 -11.08 -8.22 -2.80
N GLU A 86 -11.53 -7.59 -1.71
CA GLU A 86 -12.09 -6.23 -1.76
C GLU A 86 -11.04 -5.20 -2.19
N ILE A 87 -9.79 -5.36 -1.74
CA ILE A 87 -8.67 -4.47 -2.08
C ILE A 87 -8.29 -4.68 -3.55
N LEU A 88 -8.22 -5.94 -4.00
CA LEU A 88 -7.95 -6.28 -5.39
C LEU A 88 -9.03 -5.74 -6.33
N ALA A 89 -10.31 -5.88 -5.96
CA ALA A 89 -11.44 -5.34 -6.73
C ALA A 89 -11.43 -3.80 -6.81
N LEU A 90 -10.80 -3.14 -5.85
CA LEU A 90 -10.63 -1.68 -5.82
C LEU A 90 -9.40 -1.21 -6.62
N ALA A 91 -8.38 -2.05 -6.77
CA ALA A 91 -7.11 -1.66 -7.40
C ALA A 91 -7.23 -1.59 -8.93
N ASP A 92 -6.79 -0.48 -9.51
CA ASP A 92 -6.60 -0.36 -10.97
C ASP A 92 -5.30 -1.02 -11.42
N VAL A 93 -4.28 -1.02 -10.54
CA VAL A 93 -2.95 -1.59 -10.79
C VAL A 93 -2.47 -2.32 -9.54
N LEU A 94 -1.93 -3.54 -9.72
CA LEU A 94 -1.21 -4.29 -8.69
C LEU A 94 0.30 -4.24 -8.96
N VAL A 95 1.05 -3.76 -7.99
CA VAL A 95 2.52 -3.86 -7.92
C VAL A 95 2.87 -4.87 -6.85
N THR A 96 3.37 -6.02 -7.27
CA THR A 96 3.78 -7.12 -6.38
C THR A 96 5.08 -7.77 -6.88
N ASP A 97 5.59 -8.74 -6.14
CA ASP A 97 6.76 -9.52 -6.51
C ASP A 97 6.46 -11.03 -6.56
N TYR A 98 6.94 -11.83 -5.60
CA TYR A 98 6.77 -13.29 -5.59
C TYR A 98 5.53 -13.70 -4.79
N SER A 99 4.50 -12.85 -4.81
CA SER A 99 3.27 -13.05 -4.03
C SER A 99 2.32 -13.98 -4.76
N SER A 100 1.59 -14.80 -3.99
CA SER A 100 0.48 -15.62 -4.49
C SER A 100 -0.88 -14.93 -4.37
N ILE A 101 -0.88 -13.61 -4.13
CA ILE A 101 -2.09 -12.78 -4.06
C ILE A 101 -2.85 -12.76 -5.39
#